data_AF-A0A6I5WGZ5-F1
#
_entry.id   AF-A0A6I5WGZ5-F1
#
_cell.length_a   1.000
_cell.length_b   1.000
_cell.length_c   1.000
_cell.angle_alpha   90.00
_cell.angle_beta   90.00
_cell.angle_gamma   90.00
#
_symmetry.space_group_name_H-M   'P 1'
#
loop_
_entity.id
_entity.type
_entity.pdbx_description
1 polymer ?
#
loop_
_entity_poly.entity_id
_entity_poly.type
_entity_poly.pdbx_seq_one_letter_code
_entity_poly.pdbx_strand_id
1 'polypeptide(L)'
;MAGQPDLGRADLVTMLAELTGRPATDVPERIGSMELAWLVHLVEQRYDRRLDLTDDQLAGIRTVDDALAVFRTSLTVAADG
;
A
#
# COMPACT_ATOMS: atom_id res chain seq x y z
N MET A 1 14.13 -16.45 -12.15
CA MET A 1 12.71 -16.26 -12.46
C MET A 1 12.07 -15.68 -11.21
N ALA A 2 12.30 -14.40 -10.94
CA ALA A 2 11.67 -13.71 -9.81
C ALA A 2 10.40 -13.07 -10.38
N GLY A 3 9.24 -13.69 -10.12
CA GLY A 3 7.97 -13.00 -10.32
C GLY A 3 8.06 -11.72 -9.52
N GLN A 4 8.04 -10.58 -10.20
CA GLN A 4 7.96 -9.28 -9.54
C GLN A 4 6.78 -9.37 -8.57
N PRO A 5 6.95 -9.06 -7.28
CA PRO A 5 5.85 -9.20 -6.33
C PRO A 5 4.78 -8.20 -6.79
N ASP A 6 3.73 -8.70 -7.44
CA ASP A 6 2.57 -7.89 -7.76
C ASP A 6 1.99 -7.51 -6.41
N LEU A 7 2.17 -6.25 -5.99
CA LEU A 7 1.53 -5.72 -4.79
C LEU A 7 0.03 -5.91 -4.99
N GLY A 8 -0.56 -6.86 -4.27
CA GLY A 8 -1.97 -7.20 -4.34
C GLY A 8 -2.75 -6.68 -3.14
N ARG A 9 -4.09 -6.63 -3.26
CA ARG A 9 -4.98 -6.31 -2.13
C ARG A 9 -4.73 -7.23 -0.94
N ALA A 10 -4.48 -8.52 -1.21
CA ALA A 10 -4.20 -9.50 -0.18
C ALA A 10 -2.92 -9.18 0.62
N ASP A 11 -1.87 -8.69 -0.04
CA ASP A 11 -0.63 -8.25 0.61
C ASP A 11 -0.90 -7.06 1.54
N LEU A 12 -1.60 -6.03 1.06
CA LEU A 12 -1.93 -4.87 1.88
C LEU A 12 -2.77 -5.25 3.11
N VAL A 13 -3.79 -6.09 2.93
CA VAL A 13 -4.63 -6.57 4.04
C VAL A 13 -3.82 -7.40 5.02
N THR A 14 -2.89 -8.23 4.54
CA THR A 14 -2.01 -9.04 5.40
C THR A 14 -1.06 -8.15 6.21
N MET A 15 -0.52 -7.12 5.59
CA MET A 15 0.32 -6.12 6.26
C MET A 15 -0.48 -5.35 7.33
N LEU A 16 -1.68 -4.89 7.00
CA LEU A 16 -2.56 -4.22 7.97
C LEU A 16 -2.99 -5.13 9.12
N ALA A 17 -3.22 -6.42 8.85
CA ALA A 17 -3.50 -7.43 9.86
C ALA A 17 -2.34 -7.57 10.87
N GLU A 18 -1.10 -7.59 10.38
CA GLU A 18 0.10 -7.63 11.22
C GLU A 18 0.22 -6.36 12.08
N LEU A 19 -0.04 -5.18 11.50
CA LEU A 19 -0.01 -3.90 12.24
C LEU A 19 -1.07 -3.85 13.35
N THR A 20 -2.29 -4.28 13.04
CA THR A 20 -3.44 -4.18 13.95
C THR A 20 -3.54 -5.34 14.94
N GLY A 21 -2.76 -6.41 14.73
CA GLY A 21 -2.84 -7.65 15.50
C GLY A 21 -4.16 -8.39 15.28
N ARG A 22 -4.85 -8.13 14.16
CA ARG A 22 -6.17 -8.71 13.82
C ARG A 22 -6.06 -9.60 12.59
N PRO A 23 -6.95 -10.58 12.42
CA PRO A 23 -6.97 -11.37 11.19
C PRO A 23 -7.36 -10.49 10.00
N ALA A 24 -6.81 -10.82 8.82
CA ALA A 24 -7.10 -10.15 7.54
C ALA A 24 -8.60 -10.00 7.24
N THR A 25 -9.45 -10.90 7.75
CA THR A 25 -10.91 -10.87 7.58
C THR A 25 -11.60 -9.76 8.38
N ASP A 26 -10.94 -9.28 9.44
CA ASP A 26 -11.44 -8.30 10.40
C ASP A 26 -10.78 -6.92 10.19
N VAL A 27 -9.83 -6.84 9.26
CA VAL A 27 -9.24 -5.57 8.81
C VAL A 27 -10.32 -4.79 8.07
N PRO A 28 -10.68 -3.58 8.53
CA PRO A 28 -11.67 -2.76 7.85
C PRO A 28 -11.15 -2.39 6.45
N GLU A 29 -12.05 -2.40 5.47
CA GLU A 29 -11.73 -1.91 4.13
C GLU A 29 -11.39 -0.43 4.11
N ARG A 30 -11.88 0.34 5.11
CA ARG A 30 -11.49 1.73 5.31
C ARG A 30 -10.16 1.81 6.04
N ILE A 31 -9.25 2.57 5.45
CA ILE A 31 -7.93 2.84 6.00
C ILE A 31 -7.92 4.26 6.58
N GLY A 32 -7.44 4.42 7.80
CA GLY A 32 -7.16 5.73 8.40
C GLY A 32 -5.80 6.29 7.98
N SER A 33 -5.56 7.58 8.20
CA SER A 33 -4.29 8.24 7.85
C SER A 33 -3.05 7.57 8.48
N MET A 34 -3.20 6.96 9.67
CA MET A 34 -2.11 6.23 10.34
C MET A 34 -1.76 4.92 9.61
N GLU A 35 -2.77 4.10 9.31
CA GLU A 35 -2.58 2.85 8.56
C GLU A 35 -2.04 3.12 7.16
N LEU A 36 -2.51 4.20 6.52
CA LEU A 36 -2.01 4.65 5.22
C LEU A 36 -0.52 5.03 5.31
N ALA A 37 -0.14 5.88 6.27
CA ALA A 37 1.26 6.29 6.43
C ALA A 37 2.18 5.09 6.70
N TRP A 38 1.70 4.13 7.49
CA TRP A 38 2.45 2.90 7.75
C TRP A 38 2.58 2.02 6.50
N LEU A 39 1.50 1.85 5.72
CA LEU A 39 1.53 1.11 4.46
C LEU A 39 2.51 1.72 3.46
N VAL A 40 2.47 3.05 3.29
CA VAL A 40 3.43 3.77 2.44
C VAL A 40 4.84 3.44 2.89
N HIS A 41 5.14 3.61 4.17
CA HIS A 41 6.47 3.36 4.70
C HIS A 41 6.94 1.92 4.52
N LEU A 42 6.05 0.93 4.68
CA LEU A 42 6.38 -0.48 4.50
C LEU A 42 6.61 -0.83 3.03
N VAL A 43 5.82 -0.29 2.11
CA VAL A 43 6.04 -0.45 0.67
C VAL A 43 7.37 0.20 0.30
N GLU A 44 7.66 1.40 0.79
CA GLU A 44 8.95 2.05 0.53
C GLU A 44 10.14 1.22 1.00
N GLN A 45 10.08 0.67 2.22
CA GLN A 45 11.11 -0.23 2.74
C GLN A 45 11.22 -1.54 1.93
N ARG A 46 10.09 -2.13 1.51
CA ARG A 46 10.07 -3.41 0.79
C ARG A 46 10.64 -3.30 -0.62
N TYR A 47 10.35 -2.20 -1.30
CA TYR A 47 10.81 -1.96 -2.67
C TYR A 47 12.10 -1.14 -2.72
N ASP A 48 12.66 -0.76 -1.57
CA ASP A 48 13.83 0.12 -1.43
C ASP A 48 13.70 1.39 -2.29
N ARG A 49 12.47 1.94 -2.36
CA ARG A 49 12.12 3.07 -3.23
C ARG A 49 11.18 4.01 -2.51
N ARG A 50 11.33 5.30 -2.76
CA ARG A 50 10.41 6.32 -2.26
C ARG A 50 9.16 6.36 -3.14
N LEU A 51 7.99 6.28 -2.53
CA LEU A 51 6.72 6.51 -3.24
C LEU A 51 6.49 8.02 -3.31
N ASP A 52 6.60 8.60 -4.50
CA ASP A 52 6.33 10.02 -4.72
C ASP A 52 4.81 10.27 -4.77
N LEU A 53 4.16 10.12 -3.61
CA LEU A 53 2.74 10.36 -3.44
C LEU A 53 2.50 11.81 -3.09
N THR A 54 1.64 12.46 -3.86
CA THR A 54 1.17 13.80 -3.57
C THR A 54 0.16 13.77 -2.40
N ASP A 55 0.08 14.87 -1.66
CA ASP A 55 -0.87 15.02 -0.55
C ASP A 55 -2.33 14.76 -1.02
N ASP A 56 -2.65 15.16 -2.25
CA ASP A 56 -3.95 14.91 -2.89
C ASP A 56 -4.24 13.42 -3.10
N GLN A 57 -3.22 12.65 -3.54
CA GLN A 57 -3.33 11.19 -3.65
C GLN A 57 -3.51 10.55 -2.27
N LEU A 58 -2.74 10.98 -1.27
CA LEU A 58 -2.87 10.49 0.11
C LEU A 58 -4.25 10.81 0.71
N ALA A 59 -4.80 12.00 0.46
CA ALA A 59 -6.12 12.42 0.92
C ALA A 59 -7.27 11.70 0.19
N GLY A 60 -7.04 11.26 -1.06
CA GLY A 60 -7.96 10.44 -1.83
C GLY A 60 -8.09 9.01 -1.29
N ILE A 61 -7.05 8.50 -0.64
CA ILE A 61 -7.03 7.11 -0.15
C ILE A 61 -7.88 6.98 1.12
N ARG A 62 -9.04 6.34 0.95
CA ARG A 62 -9.96 6.02 2.05
C ARG A 62 -10.14 4.53 2.24
N THR A 63 -9.63 3.73 1.32
CA THR A 63 -9.80 2.28 1.30
C THR A 63 -8.52 1.56 0.90
N VAL A 64 -8.47 0.26 1.19
CA VAL A 64 -7.38 -0.62 0.73
C VAL A 64 -7.26 -0.64 -0.79
N ASP A 65 -8.38 -0.53 -1.50
CA ASP A 65 -8.40 -0.57 -2.96
C ASP A 65 -7.82 0.73 -3.56
N ASP A 66 -8.17 1.90 -3.00
CA ASP A 66 -7.56 3.18 -3.37
C ASP A 66 -6.05 3.16 -3.12
N ALA A 67 -5.62 2.68 -1.94
CA ALA A 67 -4.20 2.59 -1.60
C ALA A 67 -3.46 1.70 -2.61
N LEU A 68 -4.05 0.56 -2.96
CA LEU A 68 -3.50 -0.37 -3.93
C LEU A 68 -3.35 0.26 -5.31
N ALA A 69 -4.40 0.93 -5.81
CA ALA A 69 -4.39 1.58 -7.10
C ALA A 69 -3.28 2.64 -7.18
N VAL A 70 -3.16 3.47 -6.13
CA VAL A 70 -2.13 4.51 -6.01
C VAL A 70 -0.72 3.91 -5.95
N PHE A 71 -0.48 2.91 -5.11
CA PHE A 71 0.84 2.29 -5.01
C PHE A 71 1.24 1.60 -6.31
N ARG A 72 0.31 0.90 -6.98
CA ARG A 72 0.59 0.25 -8.27
C ARG A 72 0.94 1.26 -9.36
N THR A 73 0.21 2.38 -9.45
CA THR A 73 0.53 3.41 -10.45
C THR A 73 1.92 4.00 -10.19
N SER A 74 2.25 4.34 -8.93
CA SER A 74 3.56 4.88 -8.57
C SER A 74 4.71 3.90 -8.80
N LEU A 75 4.52 2.63 -8.46
CA LEU A 75 5.54 1.59 -8.69
C LEU A 75 5.74 1.30 -10.18
N THR A 76 4.69 1.40 -10.99
CA THR A 76 4.76 1.22 -12.45
C THR A 76 5.47 2.40 -13.12
N VAL A 77 5.12 3.64 -12.75
CA VAL A 77 5.75 4.85 -13.31
C VAL A 77 7.27 4.87 -13.11
N ALA A 78 7.76 4.29 -12.01
CA ALA A 78 9.18 4.23 -11.69
C ALA A 78 9.93 3.08 -12.39
N ALA A 79 9.23 2.14 -13.04
CA ALA A 79 9.83 1.02 -13.78
C ALA A 79 10.10 1.37 -15.25
N ASP A 80 9.39 2.37 -15.79
CA ASP A 80 9.50 2.86 -17.18
C ASP A 80 10.52 4.02 -17.36
N GLY A 81 11.39 4.27 -16.37
CA GLY A 81 12.38 5.36 -16.35
C GLY A 81 13.83 4.90 -16.33
#